data_AF-A0A7Y1UPX4-F1
#
_entry.id   AF-A0A7Y1UPX4-F1
#
_cell.length_a   1.000
_cell.length_b   1.000
_cell.length_c   1.000
_cell.angle_alpha   90.00
_cell.angle_beta   90.00
_cell.angle_gamma   90.00
#
_symmetry.space_group_name_H-M   'P 1'
#
loop_
_entity.id
_entity.type
_entity.pdbx_description
1 polymer ?
#
loop_
_entity_poly.entity_id
_entity_poly.type
_entity_poly.pdbx_seq_one_letter_code
_entity_poly.pdbx_strand_id
1 'polypeptide(L)'
;MADQANFEDDAMQFAPQLYSAALRMTRNPADAEDVVQETFLKAYRGYHTFQEGTNLKAWLYRILTNTYINRYRKKTRRPQEVELGELED
;
A
#
# COMPACT_ATOMS: atom_id res chain seq x y z
N MET A 1 4.00 -13.98 19.09
CA MET A 1 4.20 -14.60 17.76
C MET A 1 2.92 -15.23 17.24
N ALA A 2 2.20 -16.05 18.03
CA ALA A 2 0.92 -16.63 17.61
C ALA A 2 -0.14 -15.59 17.20
N ASP A 3 -0.30 -14.50 17.96
CA ASP A 3 -1.28 -13.45 17.64
C ASP A 3 -0.99 -12.71 16.33
N GLN A 4 0.30 -12.56 15.99
CA GLN A 4 0.72 -11.96 14.72
C GLN A 4 0.44 -12.88 13.53
N ALA A 5 0.64 -14.19 13.68
CA ALA A 5 0.33 -15.15 12.63
C ALA A 5 -1.17 -15.19 12.33
N ASN A 6 -2.02 -15.18 13.37
CA ASN A 6 -3.47 -15.11 13.21
C ASN A 6 -3.90 -13.80 12.52
N PHE A 7 -3.27 -12.68 12.88
CA PHE A 7 -3.50 -11.40 12.22
C PHE A 7 -3.13 -11.42 10.73
N GLU A 8 -2.00 -12.04 10.37
CA GLU A 8 -1.59 -12.16 8.96
C GLU A 8 -2.64 -12.90 8.14
N ASP A 9 -3.11 -14.04 8.65
CA ASP A 9 -4.16 -14.83 8.00
C ASP A 9 -5.45 -14.02 7.82
N ASP A 10 -5.90 -13.33 8.87
CA ASP A 10 -7.10 -12.48 8.82
C ASP A 10 -6.93 -11.29 7.86
N ALA A 11 -5.75 -10.66 7.86
CA ALA A 11 -5.46 -9.54 6.97
C ALA A 11 -5.42 -9.99 5.50
N MET A 12 -4.84 -11.16 5.22
CA MET A 12 -4.71 -11.71 3.86
C MET A 12 -6.05 -12.02 3.22
N GLN A 13 -7.10 -12.29 3.99
CA GLN A 13 -8.48 -12.42 3.47
C GLN A 13 -8.98 -11.15 2.75
N PHE A 14 -8.40 -9.99 3.07
CA PHE A 14 -8.75 -8.71 2.46
C PHE A 14 -7.87 -8.33 1.26
N ALA A 15 -6.86 -9.15 0.91
CA ALA A 15 -5.92 -8.83 -0.18
C ALA A 15 -6.62 -8.56 -1.53
N PRO A 16 -7.61 -9.37 -2.00
CA PRO A 16 -8.29 -9.09 -3.27
C PRO A 16 -9.06 -7.76 -3.29
N GLN A 17 -9.68 -7.38 -2.16
CA GLN A 17 -10.46 -6.15 -2.04
C GLN A 17 -9.55 -4.92 -1.93
N LEU A 18 -8.43 -5.03 -1.21
CA LEU A 18 -7.41 -3.99 -1.15
C LEU A 18 -6.73 -3.79 -2.51
N TYR A 19 -6.43 -4.87 -3.24
CA TYR A 19 -5.90 -4.80 -4.60
C TYR A 19 -6.88 -4.11 -5.56
N SER A 20 -8.15 -4.52 -5.53
CA SER A 20 -9.20 -3.90 -6.35
C SER A 20 -9.34 -2.39 -6.06
N ALA A 21 -9.21 -1.98 -4.79
CA ALA A 21 -9.22 -0.58 -4.40
C ALA A 21 -7.96 0.16 -4.88
N ALA A 22 -6.78 -0.41 -4.69
CA ALA A 22 -5.52 0.15 -5.15
C ALA A 22 -5.50 0.33 -6.68
N LEU A 23 -6.03 -0.64 -7.43
CA LEU A 23 -6.12 -0.58 -8.88
C LEU A 23 -7.01 0.58 -9.36
N ARG A 24 -8.14 0.82 -8.67
CA ARG A 24 -9.02 1.98 -8.96
C ARG A 24 -8.32 3.31 -8.71
N MET A 25 -7.47 3.40 -7.69
CA MET A 25 -6.74 4.62 -7.32
C MET A 25 -5.56 4.89 -8.26
N THR A 26 -4.79 3.86 -8.59
CA THR A 26 -3.54 3.98 -9.36
C THR A 26 -3.74 3.91 -10.86
N ARG A 27 -4.78 3.19 -11.33
CA ARG A 27 -5.02 2.87 -12.75
C ARG A 27 -3.83 2.18 -13.43
N ASN A 28 -2.96 1.56 -12.65
CA ASN A 28 -1.77 0.84 -13.13
C ASN A 28 -1.58 -0.41 -12.26
N PRO A 29 -1.54 -1.63 -12.84
CA PRO A 29 -1.41 -2.86 -12.07
C PRO A 29 -0.15 -2.93 -11.20
N ALA A 30 1.02 -2.54 -11.73
CA ALA A 30 2.27 -2.58 -10.98
C ALA A 30 2.26 -1.59 -9.79
N ASP A 31 1.78 -0.37 -10.01
CA ASP A 31 1.60 0.60 -8.92
C ASP A 31 0.58 0.10 -7.88
N ALA A 32 -0.46 -0.63 -8.29
CA ALA A 32 -1.43 -1.22 -7.38
C ALA A 32 -0.83 -2.33 -6.51
N GLU A 33 -0.03 -3.22 -7.10
CA GLU A 33 0.70 -4.27 -6.39
C GLU A 33 1.64 -3.67 -5.35
N ASP A 34 2.43 -2.66 -5.74
CA ASP A 34 3.33 -1.94 -4.84
C ASP A 34 2.58 -1.34 -3.63
N VAL A 35 1.45 -0.68 -3.89
CA VAL A 35 0.64 -0.06 -2.83
C VAL A 35 0.10 -1.12 -1.86
N VAL A 36 -0.36 -2.27 -2.36
CA VAL A 36 -0.88 -3.35 -1.53
C VAL A 36 0.23 -4.01 -0.71
N GLN A 37 1.38 -4.30 -1.32
CA GLN A 37 2.52 -4.87 -0.61
C GLN A 37 2.99 -3.95 0.52
N GLU A 38 3.17 -2.65 0.24
CA GLU A 38 3.58 -1.71 1.25
C GLU A 38 2.51 -1.50 2.34
N THR A 39 1.23 -1.67 1.99
CA THR A 39 0.13 -1.66 2.97
C THR A 39 0.24 -2.81 3.95
N PHE A 40 0.43 -4.05 3.48
CA PHE A 40 0.60 -5.20 4.37
C PHE A 40 1.88 -5.10 5.20
N LEU A 41 2.97 -4.61 4.62
CA LEU A 41 4.21 -4.38 5.36
C LEU A 41 4.04 -3.37 6.51
N LYS A 42 3.30 -2.27 6.27
CA LYS A 42 2.97 -1.29 7.30
C LYS A 42 1.98 -1.83 8.32
N ALA A 43 1.00 -2.60 7.88
CA ALA A 43 0.03 -3.25 8.76
C ALA A 43 0.74 -4.21 9.72
N TYR A 44 1.64 -5.06 9.20
CA TYR A 44 2.43 -5.98 10.01
C TYR A 44 3.29 -5.25 11.06
N ARG A 45 4.01 -4.20 10.65
CA ARG A 45 4.83 -3.38 11.57
C ARG A 45 3.97 -2.62 12.60
N GLY A 46 2.79 -2.17 12.18
CA GLY A 46 1.85 -1.40 12.98
C GLY A 46 0.86 -2.24 13.78
N TYR A 47 0.95 -3.58 13.73
CA TYR A 47 -0.04 -4.48 14.32
C TYR A 47 -0.31 -4.20 15.81
N HIS A 48 0.74 -3.89 16.57
CA HIS A 48 0.64 -3.53 17.99
C HIS A 48 -0.25 -2.30 18.27
N THR A 49 -0.59 -1.50 17.26
CA THR A 49 -1.51 -0.35 17.38
C THR A 49 -2.95 -0.69 17.03
N PHE A 50 -3.18 -1.85 16.40
CA PHE A 50 -4.52 -2.35 16.14
C PHE A 50 -5.18 -2.76 17.46
N GLN A 51 -6.47 -2.41 17.60
CA GLN A 51 -7.27 -2.77 18.75
C GLN A 51 -8.19 -3.92 18.35
N GLU A 52 -8.00 -5.08 18.94
CA GLU A 52 -8.86 -6.23 18.70
C GLU A 52 -10.34 -5.90 19.02
N GLY A 53 -11.26 -6.51 18.29
CA GLY A 53 -12.69 -6.18 18.35
C GLY A 53 -13.08 -4.93 17.56
N THR A 54 -12.12 -4.19 16.99
CA THR A 54 -12.41 -3.12 16.00
C THR A 54 -12.39 -3.65 14.56
N ASN A 55 -12.74 -2.78 13.60
CA ASN A 55 -12.88 -3.17 12.21
C ASN A 55 -11.51 -3.25 11.48
N LEU A 56 -10.95 -4.46 11.42
CA LEU A 56 -9.69 -4.76 10.73
C LEU A 56 -9.69 -4.27 9.28
N LYS A 57 -10.77 -4.52 8.53
CA LYS A 57 -10.91 -4.05 7.15
C LYS A 57 -10.76 -2.53 7.06
N ALA A 58 -11.50 -1.78 7.88
CA ALA A 58 -11.43 -0.32 7.88
C ALA A 58 -10.02 0.19 8.22
N TRP A 59 -9.34 -0.45 9.17
CA TRP A 59 -7.98 -0.14 9.53
C TRP A 59 -7.00 -0.38 8.37
N LEU A 60 -7.09 -1.51 7.67
CA LEU A 60 -6.29 -1.80 6.48
C LEU A 60 -6.54 -0.79 5.35
N TYR A 61 -7.80 -0.42 5.09
CA TYR A 61 -8.15 0.60 4.09
C TYR A 61 -7.57 1.99 4.43
N ARG A 62 -7.46 2.32 5.72
CA ARG A 62 -6.79 3.55 6.15
C ARG A 62 -5.29 3.52 5.82
N ILE A 63 -4.62 2.40 6.09
CA ILE A 63 -3.20 2.22 5.74
C ILE A 63 -3.00 2.28 4.22
N LEU A 64 -3.87 1.61 3.44
CA LEU A 64 -3.87 1.62 1.98
C LEU A 64 -3.95 3.05 1.42
N THR A 65 -4.96 3.80 1.88
CA THR A 65 -5.21 5.16 1.41
C THR A 65 -4.04 6.08 1.73
N ASN A 66 -3.48 5.99 2.94
CA ASN A 66 -2.31 6.77 3.32
C ASN A 66 -1.07 6.40 2.50
N THR A 67 -0.87 5.11 2.22
CA THR A 67 0.23 4.61 1.39
C THR A 67 0.13 5.16 -0.04
N TYR A 68 -1.06 5.10 -0.65
CA TYR A 68 -1.31 5.69 -1.96
C TYR A 68 -1.05 7.21 -1.97
N ILE A 69 -1.61 7.97 -1.03
CA ILE A 69 -1.44 9.44 -0.98
C ILE A 69 0.03 9.82 -0.88
N ASN A 70 0.80 9.11 -0.04
CA ASN A 70 2.22 9.36 0.12
C ASN A 70 3.01 9.06 -1.16
N ARG A 71 2.70 7.93 -1.83
CA ARG A 71 3.34 7.57 -3.10
C ARG A 71 2.99 8.58 -4.20
N TYR A 72 1.72 8.98 -4.30
CA TYR A 72 1.24 9.98 -5.25
C TYR A 72 1.96 11.32 -5.05
N ARG A 73 2.01 11.84 -3.82
CA ARG A 73 2.74 13.08 -3.49
C ARG A 73 4.22 13.01 -3.83
N LYS A 74 4.85 11.85 -3.62
CA LYS A 74 6.26 11.64 -3.99
C LYS A 74 6.45 11.67 -5.51
N LYS A 75 5.55 11.05 -6.27
CA LYS A 75 5.57 11.05 -7.75
C LYS A 75 5.39 12.46 -8.32
N THR A 76 4.44 13.24 -7.79
CA THR A 76 4.18 14.62 -8.25
C THR A 76 5.30 15.60 -7.92
N ARG A 77 6.05 15.38 -6.82
CA ARG A 77 7.13 16.28 -6.38
C ARG A 77 8.50 15.95 -6.96
N ARG A 78 8.64 14.87 -7.74
CA ARG A 78 9.91 14.55 -8.40
C ARG A 78 10.11 15.47 -9.61
N PRO A 79 11.29 16.09 -9.78
CA PRO A 79 11.66 16.75 -11.03
C PRO A 79 11.49 15.75 -12.18
N GLN A 80 11.11 16.23 -13.37
CA GLN A 80 11.13 15.38 -14.56
C GLN A 80 12.57 14.91 -14.76
N GLU A 81 12.80 13.61 -14.59
CA GLU A 81 14.06 12.97 -14.94
C GLU A 81 14.14 13.02 -16.47
N VAL A 82 14.94 13.95 -16.99
CA VAL A 82 15.28 14.00 -18.42
C VAL A 82 16.32 12.91 -18.62
N GLU A 83 16.01 11.95 -19.48
CA GLU A 83 16.93 10.88 -19.84
C GLU A 83 18.12 11.51 -20.60
N LEU A 84 19.33 11.36 -20.05
CA LEU A 84 20.59 11.96 -20.57
C LEU A 84 21.09 11.30 -21.87
N GLY A 85 20.25 10.53 -22.58
CA GLY A 85 20.61 9.72 -23.74
C GLY A 85 20.60 10.43 -25.10
N GLU A 86 20.19 11.70 -25.18
CA GLU A 86 20.09 12.45 -26.44
C GLU A 86 20.95 13.73 -26.44
N LEU A 87 22.12 13.71 -25.80
CA LEU A 87 23.13 14.78 -25.92
C LEU A 87 24.38 14.29 -26.68
N GLU A 88 24.17 13.59 -27.79
CA GLU A 88 25.18 13.37 -28.82
C GLU A 88 24.57 13.75 -30.18
N ASP A 89 24.68 15.05 -30.50
CA ASP A 89 25.11 15.60 -31.80
C ASP A 89 25.13 17.16 -31.76
#